data_AF-A0A7W8J856-F1
#
_entry.id   AF-A0A7W8J856-F1
#
_cell.length_a   1.000
_cell.length_b   1.000
_cell.length_c   1.000
_cell.angle_alpha   90.00
_cell.angle_beta   90.00
_cell.angle_gamma   90.00
#
_symmetry.space_group_name_H-M   'P 1'
#
loop_
_entity.id
_entity.type
_entity.pdbx_description
1 polymer ?
#
loop_
_entity_poly.entity_id
_entity_poly.type
_entity_poly.pdbx_seq_one_letter_code
_entity_poly.pdbx_strand_id
1 'polypeptide(L)' 'MTQEYKRHQSFPLRLSPSIREQANDLAHLEGISLNHFISLAIAEKISRMEQAVLNKEQAAPKKTLTRTDLRPEKLT' A
#
# COMPACT_ATOMS: atom_id res chain seq x y z
N MET A 1 10.27 29.07 -3.90
CA MET A 1 10.72 27.66 -3.88
C MET A 1 10.86 27.23 -2.42
N THR A 2 9.76 26.86 -1.76
CA THR A 2 9.78 26.46 -0.34
C THR A 2 10.30 25.03 -0.25
N GLN A 3 11.59 24.86 0.05
CA GLN A 3 12.10 23.59 0.55
C GLN A 3 11.49 23.36 1.93
N GLU A 4 10.41 22.59 1.97
CA GLU A 4 9.90 22.04 3.21
C GLU A 4 10.97 21.09 3.74
N TYR A 5 11.76 21.57 4.71
CA TYR A 5 12.70 20.74 5.45
C TYR A 5 11.91 19.64 6.11
N LYS A 6 11.86 18.47 5.46
CA LYS A 6 11.27 17.25 5.99
C LYS A 6 12.00 16.97 7.30
N ARG A 7 11.45 17.42 8.42
CA ARG A 7 12.05 17.18 9.73
C ARG A 7 12.16 15.67 9.86
N HIS A 8 13.38 15.17 10.04
CA HIS A 8 13.60 13.75 10.29
C HIS A 8 13.00 13.44 11.66
N GLN A 9 11.71 13.09 11.67
CA GLN A 9 11.02 12.64 12.87
C GLN A 9 11.62 11.29 13.25
N SER A 10 12.36 11.29 14.35
CA SER A 10 12.89 10.06 14.95
C SER A 10 11.89 9.56 15.95
N PHE A 11 11.45 8.31 15.80
CA PHE A 11 10.56 7.64 16.74
C PHE A 11 11.26 6.41 17.30
N PRO A 12 11.17 6.14 18.62
CA PRO A 12 11.70 4.92 19.19
C PRO A 12 10.83 3.73 18.75
N LEU A 13 11.44 2.76 18.07
CA LEU A 13 10.79 1.52 17.67
C LEU A 13 11.28 0.36 18.54
N ARG A 14 10.36 -0.44 19.09
CA ARG A 14 10.69 -1.66 19.84
C ARG A 14 10.50 -2.86 18.93
N LEU A 15 11.59 -3.59 18.71
CA LEU A 15 11.60 -4.87 18.00
C LEU A 15 12.03 -5.97 18.97
N SER A 16 11.57 -7.19 18.75
CA SER A 16 12.13 -8.34 19.48
C SER A 16 13.61 -8.49 19.10
N PRO A 17 14.46 -9.00 20.02
CA PRO A 17 15.90 -9.13 19.75
C PRO A 17 16.23 -9.89 18.47
N SER A 18 15.55 -11.03 18.25
CA SER A 18 15.74 -11.88 17.07
C SER A 18 15.33 -11.19 15.77
N ILE A 19 14.24 -10.43 15.76
CA ILE A 19 13.80 -9.69 14.56
C ILE A 19 14.75 -8.54 14.26
N ARG A 20 15.24 -7.85 15.29
CA ARG A 20 16.23 -6.78 15.12
C ARG A 20 17.51 -7.31 14.50
N GLU A 21 18.00 -8.46 14.97
CA GLU A 21 19.21 -9.11 14.45
C GLU A 21 19.02 -9.51 12.97
N GLN A 22 17.95 -10.22 12.65
CA GLN A 22 17.64 -10.60 11.27
C GLN A 22 17.50 -9.40 10.33
N ALA A 23 16.79 -8.35 10.75
CA ALA A 23 16.63 -7.14 9.95
C ALA A 23 17.97 -6.42 9.73
N ASN A 24 18.86 -6.46 10.73
CA ASN A 24 20.19 -5.87 10.64
C ASN A 24 21.10 -6.66 9.69
N ASP A 25 21.05 -7.99 9.73
CA ASP A 25 21.81 -8.84 8.81
C ASP A 25 21.35 -8.65 7.37
N LEU A 26 20.03 -8.60 7.13
CA LEU A 26 19.46 -8.33 5.81
C LEU A 26 19.83 -6.93 5.30
N ALA A 27 19.73 -5.91 6.16
CA ALA A 27 20.14 -4.55 5.79
C ALA A 27 21.63 -4.48 5.42
N HIS A 28 22.50 -5.19 6.16
CA HIS A 28 23.92 -5.28 5.85
C HIS A 28 24.20 -6.02 4.54
N LEU A 29 23.49 -7.12 4.26
CA LEU A 29 23.61 -7.85 2.99
C LEU A 29 23.23 -6.98 1.79
N GLU A 30 22.24 -6.11 1.95
CA GLU A 30 21.83 -5.14 0.92
C GLU A 30 22.69 -3.87 0.89
N GLY A 31 23.63 -3.71 1.83
CA GLY A 31 24.49 -2.52 1.93
C GLY A 31 23.75 -1.24 2.33
N ILE A 32 22.61 -1.36 3.03
CA ILE A 32 21.78 -0.23 3.46
C ILE A 32 21.71 -0.14 4.99
N SER A 33 21.32 1.04 5.49
CA SER A 33 21.09 1.20 6.93
C SER A 33 19.82 0.45 7.37
N LEU A 34 19.81 -0.04 8.61
CA LEU A 34 18.63 -0.66 9.23
C LEU A 34 17.39 0.25 9.16
N ASN A 35 17.55 1.57 9.35
CA ASN A 35 16.43 2.51 9.25
C ASN A 35 15.87 2.59 7.82
N HIS A 36 16.74 2.56 6.80
CA HIS A 36 16.31 2.54 5.42
C HIS A 36 15.59 1.23 5.09
N PHE A 37 16.14 0.09 5.53
CA PHE A 37 15.51 -1.22 5.39
C PHE A 37 14.11 -1.25 6.01
N ILE A 38 13.96 -0.76 7.25
CA ILE A 38 12.64 -0.65 7.92
C ILE A 38 11.69 0.24 7.12
N SER A 39 12.17 1.36 6.58
CA SER A 39 11.34 2.27 5.77
C SER A 39 10.81 1.59 4.50
N LEU A 40 11.66 0.84 3.81
CA LEU A 40 11.28 0.07 2.62
C LEU A 40 10.25 -1.00 2.96
N ALA A 41 10.49 -1.78 4.02
CA ALA A 41 9.58 -2.82 4.46
C ALA A 41 8.19 -2.28 4.82
N ILE A 42 8.13 -1.12 5.49
CA ILE A 42 6.85 -0.44 5.81
C ILE A 42 6.16 0.01 4.52
N ALA A 43 6.87 0.67 3.61
CA ALA A 43 6.31 1.13 2.34
C ALA A 43 5.73 -0.04 1.52
N GLU A 44 6.46 -1.16 1.47
CA GLU A 44 6.01 -2.36 0.78
C GLU A 44 4.75 -2.95 1.44
N LYS A 45 4.73 -3.04 2.78
CA LYS A 45 3.56 -3.55 3.51
C LYS A 45 2.32 -2.70 3.25
N ILE A 46 2.46 -1.36 3.27
CA ILE A 46 1.36 -0.43 2.98
C ILE A 46 0.85 -0.65 1.55
N SER A 47 1.76 -0.67 0.56
CA SER A 47 1.38 -0.87 -0.84
C SER A 47 0.63 -2.17 -1.07
N ARG A 48 1.09 -3.28 -0.47
CA ARG A 48 0.39 -4.59 -0.55
C ARG A 48 -0.99 -4.54 0.11
N MET A 49 -1.15 -3.81 1.21
CA MET A 49 -2.43 -3.67 1.89
C MET A 49 -3.43 -2.83 1.08
N GLU A 50 -2.99 -1.73 0.49
CA GLU A 50 -3.83 -0.88 -0.38
C GLU A 50 -4.33 -1.65 -1.60
N GLN A 51 -3.45 -2.40 -2.26
CA GLN A 51 -3.83 -3.27 -3.38
C GLN A 51 -4.85 -4.33 -2.97
N ALA A 52 -4.70 -4.94 -1.79
CA ALA A 52 -5.63 -5.94 -1.30
C ALA A 52 -7.03 -5.37 -1.04
N VAL A 53 -7.16 -4.09 -0.69
CA VAL A 53 -8.45 -3.40 -0.55
C VAL A 53 -9.08 -3.13 -1.92
N LEU A 54 -8.32 -2.54 -2.84
CA LEU A 54 -8.79 -2.24 -4.20
C LEU A 54 -9.28 -3.49 -4.94
N ASN A 55 -8.58 -4.62 -4.80
CA ASN A 55 -8.98 -5.88 -5.43
C ASN A 55 -10.30 -6.44 -4.88
N LYS A 56 -10.63 -6.18 -3.60
CA LYS A 56 -11.93 -6.56 -3.02
C LYS A 56 -13.07 -5.70 -3.57
N GLU A 57 -12.81 -4.41 -3.79
CA GLU A 57 -13.80 -3.48 -4.37
C GLU A 57 -14.04 -3.75 -5.86
N GLN A 58 -13.01 -4.15 -6.60
CA GLN A 58 -13.11 -4.46 -8.04
C GLN A 58 -13.69 -5.84 -8.36
N ALA A 59 -13.79 -6.74 -7.37
CA ALA A 59 -14.45 -8.03 -7.51
C ALA A 59 -15.99 -7.94 -7.51
N ALA A 60 -16.57 -6.76 -7.28
CA ALA A 60 -17.98 -6.54 -7.53
C ALA A 60 -18.23 -6.62 -9.05
N PRO A 61 -19.11 -7.51 -9.54
CA PRO A 61 -19.30 -7.72 -10.97
C PRO A 61 -19.87 -6.44 -11.58
N LYS A 62 -19.10 -5.80 -12.46
CA LYS A 62 -19.60 -4.75 -13.34
C LYS A 62 -20.67 -5.41 -14.21
N LYS A 63 -21.95 -5.27 -13.84
CA LYS A 63 -23.08 -5.58 -14.72
C LYS A 63 -22.88 -4.75 -15.98
N THR A 64 -22.43 -5.41 -17.04
CA THR A 64 -22.44 -4.90 -18.41
C THR A 64 -23.88 -4.47 -18.70
N LEU A 65 -24.11 -3.16 -18.72
CA LEU A 65 -25.38 -2.57 -19.16
C LEU A 65 -25.54 -2.91 -20.64
N THR A 66 -26.30 -3.98 -20.92
CA THR A 66 -26.74 -4.31 -22.27
C THR A 66 -27.70 -3.24 -22.75
N ARG A 67 -27.39 -2.66 -23.92
CA ARG A 67 -28.11 -1.60 -24.65
C ARG A 67 -29.48 -2.07 -25.18
N THR A 68 -30.28 -2.77 -24.39
CA THR A 68 -31.58 -3.34 -24.84
C THR A 68 -32.80 -2.69 -24.20
N ASP A 69 -32.65 -1.80 -23.21
CA ASP A 69 -33.78 -1.15 -22.54
C ASP A 69 -34.31 0.11 -23.24
N LEU A 70 -34.01 0.30 -24.53
CA LEU A 70 -34.57 1.40 -25.33
C LEU A 70 -35.64 0.86 -26.28
N ARG A 71 -36.91 0.76 -25.81
CA ARG A 71 -38.06 1.06 -26.68
C ARG A 71 -39.36 1.40 -25.90
N PRO A 72 -40.20 2.28 -26.44
CA PRO A 72 -41.30 2.95 -25.74
C PRO A 72 -42.66 2.33 -26.10
N GLU A 73 -43.54 2.14 -25.11
CA GLU A 73 -44.98 1.97 -25.31
C GLU A 73 -45.67 2.75 -24.18
N LYS A 74 -46.30 3.92 -24.40
CA LYS A 74 -47.59 4.20 -25.06
C LYS A 74 -48.75 3.39 -24.44
N LEU A 75 -49.92 4.05 -24.37
CA LEU A 75 -51.24 3.63 -23.86
C LEU A 75 -51.45 3.89 -22.36
N THR A 76 -52.49 4.57 -21.88
CA THR A 76 -53.63 5.31 -22.44
C THR A 76 -54.11 6.26 -21.35
#